data_AF-A0A5N4AP32-F1
#
_entry.id   AF-A0A5N4AP32-F1
#
_cell.length_a   1.000
_cell.length_b   1.000
_cell.length_c   1.000
_cell.angle_alpha   90.00
_cell.angle_beta   90.00
_cell.angle_gamma   90.00
#
_symmetry.space_group_name_H-M   'P 1'
#
loop_
_entity.id
_entity.type
_entity.pdbx_description
1 polymer ?
#
loop_
_entity_poly.entity_id
_entity_poly.type
_entity_poly.pdbx_seq_one_letter_code
_entity_poly.pdbx_strand_id
1 'polypeptide(L)'
;MGNFTTFLWLFLNLLLVTRGFPADLLYDYENIGSFLNSADEVSSSEIKLKVPIVFYGQVYSSIFVNSNGLLSFQTDIPTFFNIEFPLDYPVIAPLYSNVDISKTGTISYYETSNADLIARASRNVHKAFSYSGDFLATSLFVATWSRVGYHRNGTDKLNTFQVVIISDGDDSFVEFLYPENGIQWIQGTGADSGLPDARAQAGFIGADDRFYVLHGSGTDQIKNIERWSNTDVPGQWIYRVGRIDSDANIEEPDTYNNVVDNTVPKSCEKGASQCHGFAKCIDHAEGFCCSCRELYYGNGKFCVKKDAPIRVNGKVNGEINGEKLSNLDLQSYIVMVDGRAYTAISKIPEPIAHSFQSLYTVGGLLGWVFAKPVADSVNGFQLTGGVFNQTATIIFKNTNHKVTIKQKGLGLDVYDQLRLDIELQGDIPQLLPEAKVNMDDYEEQFTLTGPGILQSSSAKSFTYNNLEGNSVTIEFSLDQSVIFDYCKYSAVPFLATCSTIATETPSASSN
;
A
#
# COMPACT_ATOMS: atom_id res chain seq x y z
N MET A 1 -18.43 -57.78 45.26
CA MET A 1 -17.09 -57.20 44.99
C MET A 1 -16.80 -57.40 43.52
N GLY A 2 -16.58 -56.32 42.77
CA GLY A 2 -16.21 -56.38 41.35
C GLY A 2 -16.82 -55.23 40.53
N ASN A 3 -16.08 -54.12 40.46
CA ASN A 3 -16.46 -52.84 39.87
C ASN A 3 -16.69 -52.88 38.36
N PHE A 4 -17.77 -52.21 37.93
CA PHE A 4 -17.91 -51.62 36.60
C PHE A 4 -17.01 -50.37 36.51
N THR A 5 -16.04 -50.36 35.60
CA THR A 5 -15.28 -49.15 35.21
C THR A 5 -15.56 -48.84 33.75
N THR A 6 -16.51 -47.94 33.53
CA THR A 6 -16.71 -47.19 32.28
C THR A 6 -15.62 -46.12 32.19
N PHE A 7 -14.70 -46.25 31.22
CA PHE A 7 -13.74 -45.20 30.88
C PHE A 7 -14.43 -44.16 29.99
N LEU A 8 -14.67 -42.97 30.54
CA LEU A 8 -15.10 -41.79 29.79
C LEU A 8 -13.83 -41.08 29.27
N TRP A 9 -13.52 -41.22 27.98
CA TRP A 9 -12.49 -40.42 27.31
C TRP A 9 -13.06 -39.03 26.99
N LEU A 10 -12.76 -38.06 27.85
CA LEU A 10 -12.93 -36.63 27.53
C LEU A 10 -11.73 -36.20 26.67
N PHE A 11 -11.94 -36.13 25.35
CA PHE A 11 -11.05 -35.39 24.46
C PHE A 11 -11.22 -33.89 24.74
N LEU A 12 -10.31 -33.33 25.54
CA LEU A 12 -10.16 -31.89 25.66
C LEU A 12 -9.46 -31.38 24.39
N ASN A 13 -10.25 -31.01 23.37
CA ASN A 13 -9.75 -30.20 22.26
C ASN A 13 -9.44 -28.80 22.81
N LEU A 14 -8.20 -28.58 23.22
CA LEU A 14 -7.69 -27.24 23.47
C LEU A 14 -7.57 -26.56 22.11
N LEU A 15 -8.60 -25.80 21.72
CA LEU A 15 -8.47 -24.81 20.66
C LEU A 15 -7.37 -23.84 21.09
N LEU A 16 -6.17 -23.98 20.53
CA LEU A 16 -5.15 -22.93 20.52
C LEU A 16 -5.72 -21.77 19.69
N VAL A 17 -6.59 -20.97 20.30
CA VAL A 17 -6.86 -19.62 19.81
C VAL A 17 -5.55 -18.88 20.02
N THR A 18 -4.84 -18.57 18.94
CA THR A 18 -3.70 -17.65 18.98
C THR A 18 -4.24 -16.31 19.48
N ARG A 19 -4.08 -16.05 20.78
CA ARG A 19 -4.46 -14.77 21.39
C ARG A 19 -3.49 -13.70 20.88
N GLY A 20 -3.97 -12.49 20.66
CA GLY A 20 -3.11 -11.35 20.28
C GLY A 20 -2.09 -11.04 21.38
N PHE A 21 -1.14 -10.13 21.10
CA PHE A 21 -0.12 -9.75 22.08
C PHE A 21 -0.77 -9.31 23.41
N PRO A 22 -0.53 -10.00 24.53
CA PRO A 22 -1.13 -9.63 25.81
C PRO A 22 -0.63 -8.25 26.25
N ALA A 23 -1.54 -7.37 26.68
CA ALA A 23 -1.19 -6.00 27.06
C ALA A 23 -0.23 -5.93 28.27
N ASP A 24 -0.25 -6.94 29.14
CA ASP A 24 0.67 -7.13 30.26
C ASP A 24 2.09 -7.50 29.85
N LEU A 25 2.32 -7.85 28.58
CA LEU A 25 3.66 -8.02 28.03
C LEU A 25 4.25 -6.72 27.48
N LEU A 26 3.51 -5.62 27.42
CA LEU A 26 4.13 -4.32 27.13
C LEU A 26 5.16 -3.99 28.21
N TYR A 27 6.24 -3.31 27.83
CA TYR A 27 7.17 -2.76 28.82
C TYR A 27 6.45 -1.68 29.62
N ASP A 28 6.69 -1.63 30.94
CA ASP A 28 5.99 -0.70 31.83
C ASP A 28 6.03 0.72 31.27
N TYR A 29 4.86 1.34 31.18
CA TYR A 29 4.70 2.70 30.64
C TYR A 29 3.77 3.55 31.50
N GLU A 30 3.13 2.94 32.51
CA GLU A 30 2.28 3.60 33.48
C GLU A 30 3.15 4.24 34.56
N ASN A 31 3.11 5.58 34.67
CA ASN A 31 3.81 6.36 35.70
C ASN A 31 5.34 6.23 35.71
N ILE A 32 5.95 5.79 34.61
CA ILE A 32 7.40 5.73 34.42
C ILE A 32 7.82 6.62 33.26
N GLY A 33 9.01 7.22 33.39
CA GLY A 33 9.59 8.04 32.34
C GLY A 33 9.05 9.46 32.29
N SER A 34 9.19 10.05 31.11
CA SER A 34 8.66 11.36 30.77
C SER A 34 7.41 11.23 29.92
N PHE A 35 6.56 12.26 29.94
CA PHE A 35 5.31 12.29 29.20
C PHE A 35 5.29 13.49 28.27
N LEU A 36 4.71 13.34 27.07
CA LEU A 36 4.36 14.51 26.27
C LEU A 36 3.22 15.28 26.93
N ASN A 37 3.24 16.60 26.77
CA ASN A 37 2.13 17.44 27.20
C ASN A 37 0.88 17.09 26.38
N SER A 38 -0.28 17.11 27.03
CA SER A 38 -1.57 16.92 26.33
C SER A 38 -1.82 18.10 25.41
N ALA A 39 -1.65 17.88 24.11
CA ALA A 39 -1.82 18.83 23.03
C ALA A 39 -1.91 18.09 21.68
N ASP A 40 -2.31 18.82 20.64
CA ASP A 40 -2.18 18.38 19.25
C ASP A 40 -0.80 18.78 18.71
N GLU A 41 -0.28 18.00 17.75
CA GLU A 41 1.01 18.23 17.08
C GLU A 41 2.18 18.55 18.04
N VAL A 42 2.47 17.64 18.96
CA VAL A 42 3.48 17.84 20.01
C VAL A 42 4.66 16.87 19.88
N SER A 43 5.86 17.36 20.17
CA SER A 43 7.07 16.53 20.25
C SER A 43 7.81 16.79 21.57
N SER A 44 8.65 15.84 21.98
CA SER A 44 9.56 16.02 23.11
C SER A 44 10.64 17.05 22.75
N SER A 45 11.24 17.66 23.76
CA SER A 45 12.57 18.24 23.58
C SER A 45 13.61 17.15 23.23
N GLU A 46 14.80 17.54 22.80
CA GLU A 46 15.89 16.59 22.49
C GLU A 46 16.23 15.73 23.71
N ILE A 47 16.17 14.40 23.55
CA ILE A 47 16.50 13.45 24.61
C ILE A 47 17.93 12.96 24.35
N LYS A 48 18.85 13.28 25.26
CA LYS A 48 20.22 12.75 25.21
C LYS A 48 20.25 11.31 25.71
N LEU A 49 20.76 10.40 24.87
CA LEU A 49 20.86 8.98 25.17
C LEU A 49 22.12 8.69 25.98
N LYS A 50 22.03 7.80 26.97
CA LYS A 50 23.20 7.31 27.73
C LYS A 50 24.01 6.33 26.90
N VAL A 51 23.33 5.47 26.14
CA VAL A 51 23.94 4.57 25.15
C VAL A 51 23.42 4.97 23.77
N PRO A 52 24.30 5.21 22.79
CA PRO A 52 23.86 5.64 21.47
C PRO A 52 23.05 4.54 20.77
N ILE A 53 22.20 4.95 19.84
CA ILE A 53 21.48 4.05 18.95
C ILE A 53 22.20 4.06 17.61
N VAL A 54 22.45 2.88 17.05
CA VAL A 54 22.93 2.74 15.68
C VAL A 54 21.72 2.51 14.78
N PHE A 55 21.64 3.22 13.66
CA PHE A 55 20.51 3.10 12.73
C PHE A 55 20.98 3.35 11.30
N TYR A 56 20.82 2.34 10.43
CA TYR A 56 21.39 2.30 9.07
C TYR A 56 22.90 2.59 9.06
N GLY A 57 23.62 2.06 10.04
CA GLY A 57 25.06 2.25 10.25
C GLY A 57 25.46 3.60 10.83
N GLN A 58 24.53 4.55 10.97
CA GLN A 58 24.78 5.86 11.56
C GLN A 58 24.57 5.82 13.08
N VAL A 59 25.42 6.51 13.83
CA VAL A 59 25.37 6.55 15.30
C VAL A 59 24.67 7.82 15.75
N TYR A 60 23.59 7.67 16.51
CA TYR A 60 22.79 8.76 17.06
C TYR A 60 22.89 8.81 18.58
N SER A 61 23.28 9.96 19.12
CA SER A 61 23.39 10.21 20.57
C SER A 61 22.15 10.87 21.18
N SER A 62 21.15 11.17 20.36
CA SER A 62 19.90 11.77 20.78
C SER A 62 18.72 11.29 19.95
N ILE A 63 17.53 11.47 20.51
CA ILE A 63 16.27 11.05 19.92
C ILE A 63 15.16 12.02 20.32
N PHE A 64 14.10 12.08 19.51
CA PHE A 64 12.88 12.83 19.77
C PHE A 64 11.68 11.89 19.66
N VAL A 65 10.65 12.13 20.47
CA VAL A 65 9.38 11.40 20.43
C VAL A 65 8.29 12.35 19.97
N ASN A 66 7.49 11.96 18.98
CA ASN A 66 6.41 12.79 18.45
C ASN A 66 5.03 12.15 18.67
N SER A 67 4.00 13.01 18.78
CA SER A 67 2.62 12.59 18.99
C SER A 67 2.10 11.65 17.91
N ASN A 68 2.50 11.85 16.66
CA ASN A 68 1.99 11.15 15.48
C ASN A 68 2.58 9.75 15.29
N GLY A 69 3.25 9.17 16.29
CA GLY A 69 3.71 7.77 16.22
C GLY A 69 5.05 7.57 15.51
N LEU A 70 5.95 8.56 15.61
CA LEU A 70 7.33 8.48 15.13
C LEU A 70 8.35 8.82 16.21
N LEU A 71 9.54 8.26 16.04
CA LEU A 71 10.79 8.69 16.66
C LEU A 71 11.70 9.27 15.58
N SER A 72 12.37 10.38 15.85
CA SER A 72 13.32 11.01 14.94
C SER A 72 14.68 11.24 15.63
N PHE A 73 15.75 11.29 14.86
CA PHE A 73 17.11 11.36 15.42
C PHE A 73 17.85 12.69 15.20
N GLN A 74 17.48 13.46 14.18
CA GLN A 74 18.19 14.71 13.84
C GLN A 74 17.48 15.96 14.36
N THR A 75 16.16 15.98 14.29
CA THR A 75 15.32 17.13 14.66
C THR A 75 13.98 16.64 15.19
N ASP A 76 13.30 17.46 15.97
CA ASP A 76 11.89 17.25 16.27
C ASP A 76 11.04 17.42 15.01
N ILE A 77 9.95 16.65 14.92
CA ILE A 77 8.98 16.70 13.83
C ILE A 77 7.59 16.78 14.46
N PRO A 78 7.15 17.96 14.94
CA PRO A 78 5.90 18.09 15.69
C PRO A 78 4.65 17.89 14.80
N THR A 79 4.70 18.41 13.57
CA THR A 79 3.57 18.46 12.63
C THR A 79 3.34 17.14 11.91
N PHE A 80 2.08 16.81 11.65
CA PHE A 80 1.72 15.68 10.80
C PHE A 80 1.88 16.04 9.32
N PHE A 81 2.78 15.34 8.62
CA PHE A 81 2.89 15.42 7.17
C PHE A 81 1.96 14.40 6.54
N ASN A 82 0.93 14.91 5.89
CA ASN A 82 -0.01 14.11 5.13
C ASN A 82 0.62 13.68 3.79
N ILE A 83 1.56 12.73 3.84
CA ILE A 83 2.29 12.15 2.70
C ILE A 83 2.51 10.63 2.87
N GLU A 84 2.70 9.93 1.74
CA GLU A 84 3.21 8.55 1.75
C GLU A 84 4.72 8.57 2.05
N PHE A 85 5.21 7.56 2.77
CA PHE A 85 6.63 7.38 3.00
C PHE A 85 7.41 7.25 1.67
N PRO A 86 8.66 7.74 1.64
CA PRO A 86 9.46 8.20 2.78
C PRO A 86 9.25 9.68 3.18
N LEU A 87 9.52 9.99 4.46
CA LEU A 87 9.80 11.36 4.95
C LEU A 87 11.28 11.72 4.69
N ASP A 88 11.61 13.01 4.68
CA ASP A 88 12.99 13.51 4.45
C ASP A 88 13.92 13.38 5.68
N TYR A 89 13.51 12.65 6.72
CA TYR A 89 14.21 12.58 7.99
C TYR A 89 14.43 11.13 8.43
N PRO A 90 15.56 10.83 9.12
CA PRO A 90 15.76 9.50 9.68
C PRO A 90 14.78 9.26 10.82
N VAL A 91 13.86 8.31 10.62
CA VAL A 91 12.77 8.01 11.55
C VAL A 91 12.54 6.53 11.76
N ILE A 92 12.09 6.20 12.96
CA ILE A 92 11.48 4.91 13.30
C ILE A 92 10.00 5.18 13.57
N ALA A 93 9.12 4.60 12.76
CA ALA A 93 7.69 4.82 12.84
C ALA A 93 6.96 3.51 13.20
N PRO A 94 6.68 3.25 14.50
CA PRO A 94 5.82 2.13 14.88
C PRO A 94 4.42 2.25 14.30
N LEU A 95 3.83 3.45 14.27
CA LEU A 95 2.53 3.68 13.63
C LEU A 95 2.34 5.18 13.37
N TYR A 96 2.85 5.66 12.25
CA TYR A 96 2.71 7.05 11.83
C TYR A 96 1.28 7.35 11.39
N SER A 97 0.59 8.21 12.14
CA SER A 97 -0.78 8.67 11.84
C SER A 97 -1.08 10.00 12.53
N ASN A 98 -2.13 10.70 12.09
CA ASN A 98 -2.51 12.00 12.63
C ASN A 98 -3.16 11.86 14.02
N VAL A 99 -2.34 11.84 15.07
CA VAL A 99 -2.71 11.55 16.45
C VAL A 99 -2.94 12.85 17.21
N ASP A 100 -4.05 12.92 17.95
CA ASP A 100 -4.37 14.03 18.84
C ASP A 100 -4.57 13.54 20.28
N ILE A 101 -3.71 14.03 21.18
CA ILE A 101 -3.75 13.71 22.61
C ILE A 101 -4.30 14.86 23.48
N SER A 102 -4.99 15.83 22.87
CA SER A 102 -5.61 16.97 23.57
C SER A 102 -6.78 16.58 24.47
N LYS A 103 -7.41 15.42 24.22
CA LYS A 103 -8.58 14.93 24.98
C LYS A 103 -8.44 13.52 25.55
N THR A 104 -7.60 12.69 24.96
CA THR A 104 -7.46 11.28 25.34
C THR A 104 -6.04 10.80 25.11
N GLY A 105 -5.68 9.76 25.86
CA GLY A 105 -4.43 9.07 25.69
C GLY A 105 -3.24 9.79 26.28
N THR A 106 -2.13 9.07 26.35
CA THR A 106 -0.86 9.56 26.85
C THR A 106 0.26 9.00 26.01
N ILE A 107 1.37 9.74 25.95
CA ILE A 107 2.59 9.28 25.30
C ILE A 107 3.70 9.38 26.32
N SER A 108 4.26 8.23 26.67
CA SER A 108 5.36 8.13 27.64
C SER A 108 6.61 7.53 27.01
N TYR A 109 7.77 7.95 27.49
CA TYR A 109 9.06 7.47 27.00
C TYR A 109 10.14 7.51 28.08
N TYR A 110 11.09 6.59 27.99
CA TYR A 110 12.24 6.53 28.89
C TYR A 110 13.36 5.66 28.33
N GLU A 111 14.57 5.89 28.86
CA GLU A 111 15.71 5.02 28.68
C GLU A 111 15.96 4.21 29.96
N THR A 112 16.21 2.91 29.84
CA THR A 112 16.46 2.01 30.98
C THR A 112 17.61 1.04 30.73
N SER A 113 18.35 0.74 31.79
CA SER A 113 19.35 -0.34 31.88
C SER A 113 18.98 -1.37 32.95
N ASN A 114 17.68 -1.48 33.27
CA ASN A 114 17.18 -2.48 34.21
C ASN A 114 17.55 -3.89 33.73
N ALA A 115 18.21 -4.66 34.60
CA ALA A 115 18.78 -5.97 34.25
C ALA A 115 17.74 -6.98 33.73
N ASP A 116 16.52 -6.98 34.29
CA ASP A 116 15.48 -7.94 33.89
C ASP A 116 14.92 -7.59 32.51
N LEU A 117 14.70 -6.30 32.24
CA LEU A 117 14.21 -5.80 30.95
C LEU A 117 15.27 -6.00 29.85
N ILE A 118 16.54 -5.69 30.15
CA ILE A 118 17.67 -5.93 29.26
C ILE A 118 17.83 -7.42 28.93
N ALA A 119 17.73 -8.29 29.94
CA ALA A 119 17.81 -9.72 29.73
C ALA A 119 16.62 -10.24 28.91
N ARG A 120 15.42 -9.68 29.08
CA ARG A 120 14.25 -9.99 28.26
C ARG A 120 14.47 -9.60 26.80
N ALA A 121 14.87 -8.35 26.53
CA ALA A 121 15.11 -7.85 25.19
C ALA A 121 16.21 -8.63 24.47
N SER A 122 17.33 -8.92 25.16
CA SER A 122 18.43 -9.71 24.60
C SER A 122 17.98 -11.13 24.22
N ARG A 123 17.15 -11.78 25.05
CA ARG A 123 16.56 -13.09 24.71
C ARG A 123 15.65 -13.03 23.48
N ASN A 124 14.88 -11.96 23.32
CA ASN A 124 14.04 -11.79 22.13
C ASN A 124 14.89 -11.66 20.86
N VAL A 125 15.98 -10.87 20.91
CA VAL A 125 16.95 -10.75 19.82
C VAL A 125 17.57 -12.11 19.48
N HIS A 126 18.11 -12.83 20.48
CA HIS A 126 18.70 -14.16 20.26
C HIS A 126 17.72 -15.19 19.70
N LYS A 127 16.45 -15.09 20.11
CA LYS A 127 15.39 -15.96 19.58
C LYS A 127 15.10 -15.65 18.12
N ALA A 128 15.13 -14.39 17.71
CA ALA A 128 14.78 -13.92 16.37
C ALA A 128 15.96 -14.00 15.37
N PHE A 129 17.19 -13.84 15.83
CA PHE A 129 18.39 -13.72 15.00
C PHE A 129 19.45 -14.74 15.40
N SER A 130 19.62 -15.82 14.63
CA SER A 130 20.50 -16.95 14.96
C SER A 130 21.98 -16.57 15.03
N TYR A 131 22.39 -15.55 14.27
CA TYR A 131 23.75 -15.02 14.22
C TYR A 131 24.04 -13.99 15.33
N SER A 132 23.04 -13.58 16.11
CA SER A 132 23.16 -12.55 17.14
C SER A 132 23.58 -13.08 18.53
N GLY A 133 24.07 -14.31 18.63
CA GLY A 133 24.32 -14.98 19.92
C GLY A 133 25.25 -14.23 20.88
N ASP A 134 26.14 -13.37 20.35
CA ASP A 134 27.06 -12.55 21.15
C ASP A 134 26.50 -11.16 21.51
N PHE A 135 25.36 -10.76 20.93
CA PHE A 135 24.73 -9.46 21.22
C PHE A 135 24.19 -9.43 22.65
N LEU A 136 24.47 -8.37 23.39
CA LEU A 136 23.92 -8.14 24.72
C LEU A 136 23.50 -6.68 24.84
N ALA A 137 22.20 -6.44 24.95
CA ALA A 137 21.70 -5.09 25.13
C ALA A 137 22.30 -4.45 26.39
N THR A 138 22.66 -3.17 26.30
CA THR A 138 23.13 -2.39 27.45
C THR A 138 22.14 -1.28 27.81
N SER A 139 21.29 -0.88 26.86
CA SER A 139 20.22 0.09 27.06
C SER A 139 18.98 -0.24 26.22
N LEU A 140 17.81 0.10 26.76
CA LEU A 140 16.55 0.12 26.04
C LEU A 140 16.00 1.54 26.04
N PHE A 141 15.57 2.02 24.87
CA PHE A 141 14.71 3.20 24.76
C PHE A 141 13.29 2.73 24.46
N VAL A 142 12.35 3.05 25.36
CA VAL A 142 10.94 2.65 25.25
C VAL A 142 10.10 3.89 25.01
N ALA A 143 9.20 3.85 24.03
CA ALA A 143 8.15 4.86 23.87
C ALA A 143 6.80 4.19 23.60
N THR A 144 5.75 4.68 24.27
CA THR A 144 4.40 4.10 24.22
C THR A 144 3.38 5.17 23.93
N TRP A 145 2.56 4.93 22.91
CA TRP A 145 1.35 5.69 22.63
C TRP A 145 0.20 4.88 23.23
N SER A 146 -0.36 5.34 24.35
CA SER A 146 -1.41 4.64 25.08
C SER A 146 -2.75 5.32 24.86
N ARG A 147 -3.72 4.56 24.34
CA ARG A 147 -5.11 4.98 24.11
C ARG A 147 -5.24 6.34 23.40
N VAL A 148 -4.42 6.56 22.39
CA VAL A 148 -4.36 7.83 21.64
C VAL A 148 -5.49 7.93 20.62
N GLY A 149 -6.05 9.13 20.52
CA GLY A 149 -7.15 9.46 19.61
C GLY A 149 -6.64 9.89 18.23
N TYR A 150 -7.56 9.94 17.26
CA TYR A 150 -7.28 10.54 15.95
C TYR A 150 -7.54 12.05 15.96
N HIS A 151 -6.90 12.76 15.05
CA HIS A 151 -7.00 14.22 14.90
C HIS A 151 -8.44 14.77 14.91
N ARG A 152 -8.59 16.01 15.40
CA ARG A 152 -9.87 16.69 15.71
C ARG A 152 -10.60 16.13 16.93
N ASN A 153 -9.87 15.85 18.00
CA ASN A 153 -10.42 15.35 19.26
C ASN A 153 -11.21 14.02 19.10
N GLY A 154 -10.77 13.14 18.19
CA GLY A 154 -11.37 11.82 17.98
C GLY A 154 -11.13 10.92 19.19
N THR A 155 -12.20 10.50 19.88
CA THR A 155 -12.10 9.78 21.17
C THR A 155 -12.90 8.48 21.24
N ASP A 156 -13.68 8.15 20.21
CA ASP A 156 -14.52 6.95 20.13
C ASP A 156 -13.72 5.69 19.75
N LYS A 157 -12.55 5.87 19.14
CA LYS A 157 -11.60 4.81 18.78
C LYS A 157 -10.21 5.22 19.22
N LEU A 158 -9.49 4.31 19.88
CA LEU A 158 -8.23 4.63 20.53
C LEU A 158 -7.17 3.60 20.14
N ASN A 159 -5.99 4.08 19.80
CA ASN A 159 -4.84 3.22 19.47
C ASN A 159 -3.90 3.07 20.67
N THR A 160 -3.34 1.88 20.87
CA THR A 160 -2.25 1.60 21.80
C THR A 160 -1.16 0.83 21.09
N PHE A 161 0.08 1.31 21.14
CA PHE A 161 1.24 0.67 20.54
C PHE A 161 2.54 1.15 21.21
N GLN A 162 3.58 0.34 21.14
CA GLN A 162 4.85 0.59 21.81
C GLN A 162 6.03 0.28 20.87
N VAL A 163 7.10 1.06 20.98
CA VAL A 163 8.39 0.80 20.37
C VAL A 163 9.44 0.62 21.45
N VAL A 164 10.34 -0.34 21.24
CA VAL A 164 11.51 -0.59 22.09
C VAL A 164 12.73 -0.65 21.20
N ILE A 165 13.64 0.30 21.35
CA ILE A 165 14.95 0.27 20.70
C ILE A 165 15.93 -0.40 21.67
N ILE A 166 16.54 -1.48 21.20
CA ILE A 166 17.43 -2.34 21.95
C ILE A 166 18.84 -2.07 21.43
N SER A 167 19.71 -1.46 22.25
CA SER A 167 21.06 -1.08 21.82
C SER A 167 22.12 -1.59 22.80
N ASP A 168 23.26 -2.00 22.25
CA ASP A 168 24.49 -2.19 23.02
C ASP A 168 25.49 -1.02 22.85
N GLY A 169 25.16 -0.07 21.95
CA GLY A 169 25.99 1.07 21.56
C GLY A 169 26.75 0.87 20.25
N ASP A 170 26.88 -0.38 19.78
CA ASP A 170 27.58 -0.78 18.57
C ASP A 170 26.63 -1.28 17.48
N ASP A 171 25.54 -1.96 17.87
CA ASP A 171 24.45 -2.40 17.01
C ASP A 171 23.10 -2.08 17.68
N SER A 172 22.01 -2.16 16.93
CA SER A 172 20.68 -1.91 17.47
C SER A 172 19.59 -2.71 16.78
N PHE A 173 18.58 -3.06 17.56
CA PHE A 173 17.38 -3.74 17.14
C PHE A 173 16.17 -2.91 17.57
N VAL A 174 15.04 -3.12 16.90
CA VAL A 174 13.78 -2.44 17.23
C VAL A 174 12.69 -3.48 17.36
N GLU A 175 11.97 -3.43 18.47
CA GLU A 175 10.69 -4.13 18.64
C GLU A 175 9.52 -3.14 18.49
N PHE A 176 8.53 -3.49 17.68
CA PHE A 176 7.20 -2.88 17.71
C PHE A 176 6.21 -3.84 18.34
N LEU A 177 5.44 -3.34 19.31
CA LEU A 177 4.49 -4.13 20.09
C LEU A 177 3.10 -3.52 19.97
N TYR A 178 2.16 -4.32 19.51
CA TYR A 178 0.76 -3.96 19.31
C TYR A 178 -0.11 -4.91 20.13
N PRO A 179 -0.64 -4.47 21.29
CA PRO A 179 -1.48 -5.31 22.14
C PRO A 179 -2.78 -5.71 21.42
N GLU A 180 -3.39 -6.81 21.86
CA GLU A 180 -4.68 -7.28 21.33
C GLU A 180 -5.77 -6.19 21.44
N ASN A 181 -6.45 -5.89 20.33
CA ASN A 181 -7.41 -4.78 20.20
C ASN A 181 -6.80 -3.39 20.46
N GLY A 182 -5.48 -3.29 20.33
CA GLY A 182 -4.71 -2.06 20.44
C GLY A 182 -4.91 -1.14 19.26
N ILE A 183 -5.21 -1.64 18.06
CA ILE A 183 -5.39 -0.80 16.86
C ILE A 183 -6.87 -0.72 16.47
N GLN A 184 -7.49 0.42 16.72
CA GLN A 184 -8.93 0.66 16.50
C GLN A 184 -9.22 1.63 15.34
N TRP A 185 -8.23 2.41 14.92
CA TRP A 185 -8.33 3.31 13.79
C TRP A 185 -7.02 3.34 12.99
N ILE A 186 -7.12 3.56 11.68
CA ILE A 186 -5.98 3.54 10.75
C ILE A 186 -5.92 4.78 9.86
N GLN A 187 -6.85 5.72 10.03
CA GLN A 187 -6.95 6.94 9.25
C GLN A 187 -7.76 7.96 10.06
N GLY A 188 -7.31 9.21 10.09
CA GLY A 188 -8.07 10.32 10.66
C GLY A 188 -9.19 10.81 9.73
N THR A 189 -9.79 11.94 10.06
CA THR A 189 -10.90 12.52 9.28
C THR A 189 -10.46 13.49 8.19
N GLY A 190 -9.17 13.86 8.11
CA GLY A 190 -8.66 14.84 7.17
C GLY A 190 -8.80 16.29 7.65
N ALA A 191 -8.12 17.21 6.94
CA ALA A 191 -8.27 18.65 7.11
C ALA A 191 -9.52 19.19 6.37
N ASP A 192 -9.85 20.48 6.54
CA ASP A 192 -11.00 21.12 5.87
C ASP A 192 -10.87 21.21 4.33
N SER A 193 -9.73 20.78 3.78
CA SER A 193 -9.48 20.67 2.33
C SER A 193 -10.29 19.59 1.63
N GLY A 194 -11.00 18.73 2.38
CA GLY A 194 -11.85 17.67 1.82
C GLY A 194 -11.09 16.44 1.31
N LEU A 195 -9.78 16.35 1.57
CA LEU A 195 -8.98 15.14 1.37
C LEU A 195 -8.82 14.39 2.70
N PRO A 196 -8.96 13.05 2.71
CA PRO A 196 -8.70 12.27 3.91
C PRO A 196 -7.22 12.36 4.31
N ASP A 197 -6.94 12.12 5.59
CA ASP A 197 -5.57 11.88 6.04
C ASP A 197 -5.01 10.61 5.38
N ALA A 198 -3.70 10.51 5.24
CA ALA A 198 -3.02 9.30 4.81
C ALA A 198 -3.34 8.18 5.80
N ARG A 199 -3.49 6.96 5.27
CA ARG A 199 -3.56 5.75 6.09
C ARG A 199 -2.30 5.64 6.95
N ALA A 200 -2.45 5.03 8.12
CA ALA A 200 -1.36 4.80 9.04
C ALA A 200 -0.23 4.01 8.38
N GLN A 201 1.01 4.42 8.63
CA GLN A 201 2.20 3.82 8.05
C GLN A 201 3.15 3.36 9.15
N ALA A 202 3.75 2.18 9.00
CA ALA A 202 4.77 1.68 9.90
C ALA A 202 6.03 1.34 9.10
N GLY A 203 7.21 1.68 9.63
CA GLY A 203 8.46 1.49 8.92
C GLY A 203 9.67 2.22 9.51
N PHE A 204 10.73 2.23 8.71
CA PHE A 204 12.04 2.77 9.02
C PHE A 204 12.54 3.61 7.84
N ILE A 205 13.11 4.76 8.11
CA ILE A 205 13.67 5.64 7.07
C ILE A 205 15.06 6.07 7.53
N GLY A 206 16.08 5.79 6.74
CA GLY A 206 17.47 6.18 6.97
C GLY A 206 17.76 7.60 6.50
N ALA A 207 18.94 8.11 6.84
CA ALA A 207 19.41 9.40 6.36
C ALA A 207 19.99 9.33 4.93
N ASP A 208 20.07 8.13 4.35
CA ASP A 208 20.70 7.81 3.06
C ASP A 208 19.68 7.30 2.01
N ASP A 209 18.46 7.83 2.07
CA ASP A 209 17.32 7.51 1.19
C ASP A 209 16.80 6.07 1.28
N ARG A 210 17.45 5.19 2.04
CA ARG A 210 16.94 3.85 2.31
C ARG A 210 15.75 3.91 3.24
N PHE A 211 14.73 3.14 2.91
CA PHE A 211 13.57 2.96 3.78
C PHE A 211 13.04 1.53 3.69
N TYR A 212 12.29 1.14 4.71
CA TYR A 212 11.64 -0.15 4.80
C TYR A 212 10.23 0.06 5.38
N VAL A 213 9.21 -0.49 4.74
CA VAL A 213 7.81 -0.41 5.20
C VAL A 213 7.31 -1.77 5.64
N LEU A 214 6.58 -1.79 6.76
CA LEU A 214 6.01 -3.02 7.29
C LEU A 214 4.90 -3.57 6.38
N HIS A 215 4.66 -4.88 6.45
CA HIS A 215 3.57 -5.51 5.71
C HIS A 215 2.21 -4.86 6.05
N GLY A 216 1.52 -4.38 5.02
CA GLY A 216 0.23 -3.69 5.14
C GLY A 216 0.32 -2.19 5.44
N SER A 217 1.51 -1.64 5.70
CA SER A 217 1.76 -0.21 5.88
C SER A 217 1.14 0.63 4.76
N GLY A 218 0.45 1.71 5.12
CA GLY A 218 -0.18 2.61 4.15
C GLY A 218 -1.42 2.04 3.45
N THR A 219 -1.91 0.86 3.82
CA THR A 219 -3.08 0.22 3.20
C THR A 219 -4.15 -0.11 4.24
N ASP A 220 -5.34 -0.57 3.81
CA ASP A 220 -6.36 -1.11 4.74
C ASP A 220 -5.86 -2.28 5.59
N GLN A 221 -4.78 -2.94 5.17
CA GLN A 221 -4.20 -4.08 5.87
C GLN A 221 -3.42 -3.69 7.13
N ILE A 222 -3.04 -2.43 7.32
CA ILE A 222 -2.30 -1.97 8.51
C ILE A 222 -3.06 -2.25 9.81
N LYS A 223 -4.39 -2.35 9.76
CA LYS A 223 -5.21 -2.74 10.93
C LYS A 223 -4.86 -4.13 11.47
N ASN A 224 -4.25 -5.00 10.66
CA ASN A 224 -3.88 -6.36 11.05
C ASN A 224 -2.49 -6.41 11.72
N ILE A 225 -1.81 -5.28 11.91
CA ILE A 225 -0.46 -5.25 12.50
C ILE A 225 -0.40 -5.80 13.94
N GLU A 226 -1.52 -5.79 14.66
CA GLU A 226 -1.68 -6.44 15.98
C GLU A 226 -1.90 -7.98 15.90
N ARG A 227 -2.21 -8.50 14.71
CA ARG A 227 -2.50 -9.92 14.44
C ARG A 227 -1.40 -10.60 13.64
N TRP A 228 -0.70 -9.82 12.83
CA TRP A 228 0.47 -10.23 12.07
C TRP A 228 1.74 -9.99 12.88
N SER A 229 2.82 -10.60 12.43
CA SER A 229 4.11 -10.60 13.11
C SER A 229 5.19 -11.11 12.15
N ASN A 230 6.45 -10.80 12.45
CA ASN A 230 7.63 -11.49 11.91
C ASN A 230 8.32 -12.36 12.98
N THR A 231 7.56 -12.74 14.00
CA THR A 231 7.94 -13.63 15.10
C THR A 231 6.83 -14.65 15.35
N ASP A 232 7.02 -15.55 16.31
CA ASP A 232 5.98 -16.49 16.73
C ASP A 232 4.89 -15.88 17.63
N VAL A 233 4.98 -14.58 17.94
CA VAL A 233 4.03 -13.87 18.79
C VAL A 233 3.26 -12.82 17.97
N PRO A 234 1.94 -13.03 17.71
CA PRO A 234 1.10 -12.06 17.03
C PRO A 234 1.20 -10.67 17.66
N GLY A 235 1.36 -9.61 16.84
CA GLY A 235 1.49 -8.24 17.31
C GLY A 235 2.87 -7.84 17.83
N GLN A 236 3.83 -8.77 17.89
CA GLN A 236 5.24 -8.45 18.11
C GLN A 236 5.98 -8.40 16.77
N TRP A 237 6.76 -7.36 16.54
CA TRP A 237 7.64 -7.28 15.37
C TRP A 237 9.04 -6.94 15.85
N ILE A 238 10.06 -7.59 15.31
CA ILE A 238 11.46 -7.31 15.68
C ILE A 238 12.33 -7.21 14.43
N TYR A 239 13.22 -6.22 14.41
CA TYR A 239 14.10 -5.94 13.28
C TYR A 239 15.50 -5.61 13.77
N ARG A 240 16.52 -6.00 13.02
CA ARG A 240 17.88 -5.44 13.20
C ARG A 240 17.98 -4.18 12.34
N VAL A 241 18.35 -3.07 12.97
CA VAL A 241 18.35 -1.75 12.34
C VAL A 241 19.69 -1.03 12.40
N GLY A 242 20.62 -1.54 13.21
CA GLY A 242 21.90 -0.89 13.48
C GLY A 242 22.88 -0.98 12.33
N ARG A 243 23.86 -1.88 12.39
CA ARG A 243 24.91 -1.99 11.37
C ARG A 243 24.39 -2.74 10.15
N ILE A 244 23.74 -2.00 9.26
CA ILE A 244 23.24 -2.45 7.97
C ILE A 244 24.23 -2.03 6.87
N ASP A 245 24.68 -2.98 6.06
CA ASP A 245 25.58 -2.74 4.94
C ASP A 245 24.96 -1.74 3.93
N SER A 246 25.79 -1.00 3.20
CA SER A 246 25.33 0.09 2.33
C SER A 246 24.43 -0.36 1.17
N ASP A 247 24.53 -1.62 0.76
CA ASP A 247 23.72 -2.27 -0.28
C ASP A 247 22.59 -3.13 0.29
N ALA A 248 22.46 -3.20 1.61
CA ALA A 248 21.41 -3.91 2.33
C ALA A 248 20.33 -2.95 2.87
N ASN A 249 19.29 -3.53 3.47
CA ASN A 249 18.22 -2.81 4.15
C ASN A 249 17.94 -3.50 5.51
N ILE A 250 17.02 -2.95 6.30
CA ILE A 250 16.57 -3.50 7.59
C ILE A 250 16.38 -5.01 7.51
N GLU A 251 16.97 -5.74 8.47
CA GLU A 251 16.96 -7.20 8.45
C GLU A 251 15.78 -7.73 9.27
N GLU A 252 15.00 -8.62 8.64
CA GLU A 252 13.98 -9.43 9.30
C GLU A 252 14.61 -10.62 10.07
N PRO A 253 13.91 -11.19 11.07
CA PRO A 253 14.34 -12.39 11.78
C PRO A 253 14.64 -13.56 10.85
N ASP A 254 15.74 -14.28 11.08
CA ASP A 254 16.18 -15.44 10.28
C ASP A 254 15.71 -16.79 10.86
N THR A 255 15.43 -16.84 12.16
CA THR A 255 14.92 -18.03 12.84
C THR A 255 13.42 -18.18 12.66
N TYR A 256 12.73 -17.05 12.53
CA TYR A 256 11.35 -17.03 12.09
C TYR A 256 11.36 -17.24 10.59
N ASN A 257 11.36 -18.51 10.22
CA ASN A 257 10.98 -18.90 8.89
C ASN A 257 9.55 -18.40 8.65
N ASN A 258 9.43 -17.21 8.06
CA ASN A 258 8.55 -16.98 6.92
C ASN A 258 8.98 -17.92 5.77
N VAL A 259 9.18 -19.22 6.03
CA VAL A 259 8.53 -20.18 5.17
C VAL A 259 7.11 -19.67 5.23
N VAL A 260 6.72 -18.88 4.21
CA VAL A 260 5.43 -18.98 3.57
C VAL A 260 5.08 -20.41 3.84
N ASP A 261 4.30 -20.66 4.88
CA ASP A 261 3.94 -22.02 5.21
C ASP A 261 3.47 -22.51 3.86
N ASN A 262 4.09 -23.57 3.34
CA ASN A 262 3.58 -24.17 2.10
C ASN A 262 2.13 -24.66 2.35
N THR A 263 1.59 -24.45 3.56
CA THR A 263 0.20 -24.07 3.80
C THR A 263 -0.04 -22.54 3.77
N VAL A 264 -0.11 -21.96 2.57
CA VAL A 264 -0.95 -20.75 2.33
C VAL A 264 -2.24 -21.02 3.08
N PRO A 265 -2.71 -20.12 4.00
CA PRO A 265 -3.85 -20.43 4.84
C PRO A 265 -4.96 -21.04 4.00
N LYS A 266 -5.26 -22.31 4.24
CA LYS A 266 -6.15 -23.07 3.34
C LYS A 266 -7.62 -22.80 3.61
N SER A 267 -7.90 -21.98 4.61
CA SER A 267 -9.24 -21.63 5.03
C SER A 267 -9.32 -20.21 5.56
N CYS A 268 -10.54 -19.68 5.58
CA CYS A 268 -10.87 -18.38 6.13
C CYS A 268 -10.59 -18.24 7.61
N GLU A 269 -10.65 -19.34 8.37
CA GLU A 269 -10.32 -19.33 9.80
C GLU A 269 -8.93 -18.75 10.07
N LYS A 270 -7.95 -19.08 9.21
CA LYS A 270 -6.56 -18.60 9.32
C LYS A 270 -6.22 -17.49 8.32
N GLY A 271 -6.93 -17.42 7.20
CA GLY A 271 -6.61 -16.55 6.07
C GLY A 271 -7.43 -15.27 5.95
N ALA A 272 -8.52 -15.11 6.73
CA ALA A 272 -9.44 -13.98 6.55
C ALA A 272 -8.79 -12.60 6.70
N SER A 273 -7.70 -12.49 7.48
CA SER A 273 -6.95 -11.23 7.62
C SER A 273 -6.33 -10.75 6.31
N GLN A 274 -6.09 -11.64 5.33
CA GLN A 274 -5.58 -11.26 4.00
C GLN A 274 -6.62 -10.58 3.10
N CYS A 275 -7.91 -10.63 3.48
CA CYS A 275 -8.97 -9.94 2.76
C CYS A 275 -9.10 -8.48 3.21
N HIS A 276 -9.66 -7.63 2.35
CA HIS A 276 -10.00 -6.25 2.71
C HIS A 276 -10.99 -6.22 3.90
N GLY A 277 -10.98 -5.15 4.69
CA GLY A 277 -11.92 -4.98 5.83
C GLY A 277 -13.38 -4.92 5.41
N PHE A 278 -13.60 -4.52 4.17
CA PHE A 278 -14.90 -4.49 3.51
C PHE A 278 -15.14 -5.69 2.59
N ALA A 279 -14.39 -6.77 2.77
CA ALA A 279 -14.61 -8.04 2.09
C ALA A 279 -15.16 -9.11 3.04
N LYS A 280 -15.56 -10.22 2.43
CA LYS A 280 -15.83 -11.50 3.07
C LYS A 280 -14.76 -12.48 2.58
N CYS A 281 -14.32 -13.34 3.48
CA CYS A 281 -13.54 -14.51 3.12
C CYS A 281 -14.52 -15.66 2.80
N ILE A 282 -14.23 -16.41 1.74
CA ILE A 282 -15.02 -17.55 1.26
C ILE A 282 -14.11 -18.76 1.14
N ASP A 283 -14.43 -19.83 1.89
CA ASP A 283 -13.71 -21.11 1.82
C ASP A 283 -13.99 -21.85 0.51
N HIS A 284 -12.95 -22.50 -0.01
CA HIS A 284 -12.96 -23.40 -1.14
C HIS A 284 -12.23 -24.70 -0.77
N ALA A 285 -12.30 -25.73 -1.60
CA ALA A 285 -11.74 -27.05 -1.29
C ALA A 285 -10.23 -27.05 -1.02
N GLU A 286 -9.48 -26.18 -1.70
CA GLU A 286 -8.00 -26.13 -1.64
C GLU A 286 -7.46 -24.82 -1.05
N GLY A 287 -8.33 -23.89 -0.64
CA GLY A 287 -7.94 -22.56 -0.17
C GLY A 287 -9.14 -21.65 0.09
N PHE A 288 -8.94 -20.33 0.07
CA PHE A 288 -10.02 -19.36 0.22
C PHE A 288 -9.89 -18.21 -0.78
N CYS A 289 -11.00 -17.53 -1.07
CA CYS A 289 -11.02 -16.30 -1.85
C CYS A 289 -11.65 -15.16 -1.06
N CYS A 290 -11.30 -13.94 -1.44
CA CYS A 290 -11.90 -12.73 -0.90
C CYS A 290 -12.98 -12.21 -1.86
N SER A 291 -14.07 -11.67 -1.34
CA SER A 291 -15.11 -11.02 -2.13
C SER A 291 -15.61 -9.76 -1.43
N CYS A 292 -15.64 -8.62 -2.12
CA CYS A 292 -16.11 -7.36 -1.54
C CYS A 292 -17.59 -7.46 -1.09
N ARG A 293 -17.94 -6.76 -0.01
CA ARG A 293 -19.32 -6.66 0.50
C ARG A 293 -20.19 -5.82 -0.43
N GLU A 294 -21.50 -5.89 -0.26
CA GLU A 294 -22.52 -5.35 -1.18
C GLU A 294 -22.36 -3.87 -1.57
N LEU A 295 -21.85 -3.01 -0.67
CA LEU A 295 -21.63 -1.58 -0.93
C LEU A 295 -20.23 -1.25 -1.51
N TYR A 296 -19.43 -2.26 -1.81
CA TYR A 296 -18.06 -2.13 -2.30
C TYR A 296 -17.88 -2.95 -3.58
N TYR A 297 -16.92 -2.58 -4.41
CA TYR A 297 -16.51 -3.37 -5.58
C TYR A 297 -14.98 -3.50 -5.63
N GLY A 298 -14.49 -4.55 -6.26
CA GLY A 298 -13.07 -4.91 -6.31
C GLY A 298 -12.87 -6.43 -6.26
N ASN A 299 -11.62 -6.86 -6.11
CA ASN A 299 -11.24 -8.28 -6.13
C ASN A 299 -11.25 -8.94 -4.74
N GLY A 300 -11.80 -8.25 -3.73
CA GLY A 300 -11.86 -8.73 -2.35
C GLY A 300 -10.60 -8.49 -1.52
N LYS A 301 -9.41 -8.41 -2.14
CA LYS A 301 -8.18 -7.93 -1.48
C LYS A 301 -8.14 -6.41 -1.43
N PHE A 302 -8.61 -5.77 -2.50
CA PHE A 302 -8.83 -4.34 -2.61
C PHE A 302 -10.31 -4.10 -2.83
N CYS A 303 -10.94 -3.28 -1.98
CA CYS A 303 -12.36 -2.96 -2.08
C CYS A 303 -12.55 -1.46 -1.90
N VAL A 304 -13.19 -0.83 -2.88
CA VAL A 304 -13.53 0.59 -2.86
C VAL A 304 -15.04 0.75 -2.84
N LYS A 305 -15.51 1.85 -2.24
CA LYS A 305 -16.94 2.10 -2.09
C LYS A 305 -17.59 2.29 -3.46
N LYS A 306 -18.73 1.62 -3.70
CA LYS A 306 -19.52 1.82 -4.93
C LYS A 306 -19.92 3.29 -5.07
N ASP A 307 -19.93 3.77 -6.31
CA ASP A 307 -20.35 5.12 -6.70
C ASP A 307 -19.50 6.29 -6.15
N ALA A 308 -18.54 6.01 -5.26
CA ALA A 308 -17.60 7.01 -4.79
C ALA A 308 -16.57 7.31 -5.89
N PRO A 309 -16.28 8.58 -6.19
CA PRO A 309 -15.28 8.92 -7.20
C PRO A 309 -13.88 8.45 -6.79
N ILE A 310 -13.08 8.07 -7.78
CA ILE A 310 -11.70 7.63 -7.59
C ILE A 310 -10.77 8.55 -8.35
N ARG A 311 -9.62 8.84 -7.75
CA ARG A 311 -8.52 9.52 -8.42
C ARG A 311 -7.46 8.52 -8.82
N VAL A 312 -6.81 8.79 -9.94
CA VAL A 312 -5.64 8.05 -10.41
C VAL A 312 -4.50 9.04 -10.56
N ASN A 313 -3.36 8.74 -9.97
CA ASN A 313 -2.13 9.47 -10.19
C ASN A 313 -1.14 8.57 -10.92
N GLY A 314 -0.43 9.13 -11.89
CA GLY A 314 0.53 8.35 -12.63
C GLY A 314 1.68 9.16 -13.18
N LYS A 315 2.73 8.43 -13.55
CA LYS A 315 3.92 8.98 -14.21
C LYS A 315 4.06 8.39 -15.60
N VAL A 316 4.34 9.26 -16.58
CA VAL A 316 4.57 8.85 -17.98
C VAL A 316 6.02 9.11 -18.34
N ASN A 317 6.69 8.06 -18.82
CA ASN A 317 8.08 8.08 -19.27
C ASN A 317 8.21 7.42 -20.65
N GLY A 318 9.34 7.64 -21.31
CA GLY A 318 9.71 6.94 -22.55
C GLY A 318 10.14 7.87 -23.68
N GLU A 319 9.87 7.49 -24.92
CA GLU A 319 10.26 8.22 -26.12
C GLU A 319 9.24 8.06 -27.24
N ILE A 320 8.77 9.19 -27.80
CA ILE A 320 7.80 9.22 -28.89
C ILE A 320 8.29 10.13 -30.01
N ASN A 321 8.36 9.65 -31.25
CA ASN A 321 8.89 10.39 -32.39
C ASN A 321 10.30 10.98 -32.15
N GLY A 322 11.13 10.29 -31.35
CA GLY A 322 12.45 10.76 -30.92
C GLY A 322 12.45 11.79 -29.78
N GLU A 323 11.28 12.24 -29.32
CA GLU A 323 11.16 13.17 -28.19
C GLU A 323 11.09 12.40 -26.86
N LYS A 324 11.98 12.75 -25.93
CA LYS A 324 12.06 12.11 -24.62
C LYS A 324 10.94 12.59 -23.68
N LEU A 325 10.22 11.64 -23.08
CA LEU A 325 9.23 11.86 -22.04
C LEU A 325 9.85 11.52 -20.70
N SER A 326 10.06 12.51 -19.84
CA SER A 326 10.71 12.32 -18.52
C SER A 326 9.80 12.82 -17.41
N ASN A 327 9.24 11.88 -16.64
CA ASN A 327 8.44 12.15 -15.44
C ASN A 327 7.25 13.09 -15.69
N LEU A 328 6.50 12.86 -16.78
CA LEU A 328 5.27 13.60 -17.03
C LEU A 328 4.19 13.20 -16.04
N ASP A 329 3.36 14.16 -15.65
CA ASP A 329 2.28 13.95 -14.66
C ASP A 329 1.00 13.51 -15.38
N LEU A 330 0.46 12.35 -14.99
CA LEU A 330 -0.87 11.90 -15.35
C LEU A 330 -1.80 12.00 -14.15
N GLN A 331 -2.95 12.63 -14.34
CA GLN A 331 -4.02 12.68 -13.35
C GLN A 331 -5.32 12.23 -14.01
N SER A 332 -6.06 11.33 -13.35
CA SER A 332 -7.39 10.94 -13.78
C SER A 332 -8.42 11.08 -12.67
N TYR A 333 -9.63 11.49 -13.05
CA TYR A 333 -10.79 11.52 -12.17
C TYR A 333 -11.88 10.59 -12.73
N ILE A 334 -12.29 9.62 -11.91
CA ILE A 334 -13.22 8.56 -12.30
C ILE A 334 -14.57 8.79 -11.64
N VAL A 335 -15.61 8.89 -12.46
CA VAL A 335 -17.00 8.97 -12.01
C VAL A 335 -17.59 7.56 -12.02
N MET A 336 -17.54 6.89 -10.86
CA MET A 336 -17.92 5.47 -10.75
C MET A 336 -19.39 5.17 -11.08
N VAL A 337 -20.29 6.14 -10.90
CA VAL A 337 -21.74 5.98 -11.12
C VAL A 337 -22.08 5.61 -12.58
N ASP A 338 -21.29 6.11 -13.53
CA ASP A 338 -21.48 5.89 -14.96
C ASP A 338 -20.23 5.42 -15.70
N GLY A 339 -19.11 5.19 -14.99
CA GLY A 339 -17.89 4.61 -15.55
C GLY A 339 -17.06 5.57 -16.41
N ARG A 340 -17.26 6.88 -16.28
CA ARG A 340 -16.50 7.89 -17.04
C ARG A 340 -15.14 8.16 -16.40
N ALA A 341 -14.11 8.19 -17.24
CA ALA A 341 -12.75 8.54 -16.86
C ALA A 341 -12.33 9.85 -17.54
N TYR A 342 -11.85 10.82 -16.76
CA TYR A 342 -11.30 12.08 -17.25
C TYR A 342 -9.81 12.11 -16.98
N THR A 343 -8.99 11.95 -18.02
CA THR A 343 -7.53 11.85 -17.89
C THR A 343 -6.83 13.06 -18.49
N ALA A 344 -5.90 13.63 -17.74
CA ALA A 344 -5.03 14.71 -18.16
C ALA A 344 -3.57 14.30 -18.03
N ILE A 345 -2.76 14.63 -19.04
CA ILE A 345 -1.31 14.44 -19.04
C ILE A 345 -0.66 15.80 -19.27
N SER A 346 0.20 16.21 -18.35
CA SER A 346 0.84 17.52 -18.37
C SER A 346 2.28 17.44 -18.86
N LYS A 347 2.81 18.58 -19.35
CA LYS A 347 4.22 18.74 -19.77
C LYS A 347 4.63 17.90 -20.99
N ILE A 348 3.69 17.57 -21.87
CA ILE A 348 3.99 16.92 -23.15
C ILE A 348 4.87 17.86 -24.00
N PRO A 349 5.98 17.39 -24.60
CA PRO A 349 6.82 18.20 -25.46
C PRO A 349 6.04 18.81 -26.63
N GLU A 350 6.26 20.10 -26.90
CA GLU A 350 5.58 20.87 -27.95
C GLU A 350 5.60 20.19 -29.33
N PRO A 351 6.72 19.60 -29.82
CA PRO A 351 6.78 18.98 -31.15
C PRO A 351 5.79 17.83 -31.36
N ILE A 352 5.35 17.16 -30.28
CA ILE A 352 4.43 16.03 -30.34
C ILE A 352 3.07 16.33 -29.69
N ALA A 353 2.88 17.50 -29.08
CA ALA A 353 1.71 17.80 -28.23
C ALA A 353 0.36 17.56 -28.94
N HIS A 354 0.22 18.03 -30.18
CA HIS A 354 -1.01 17.82 -30.96
C HIS A 354 -1.17 16.37 -31.42
N SER A 355 -0.08 15.76 -31.88
CA SER A 355 -0.04 14.37 -32.35
C SER A 355 -0.34 13.37 -31.24
N PHE A 356 -0.02 13.71 -29.99
CA PHE A 356 -0.24 12.89 -28.80
C PHE A 356 -1.72 12.52 -28.60
N GLN A 357 -2.66 13.30 -29.16
CA GLN A 357 -4.09 12.96 -29.18
C GLN A 357 -4.39 11.62 -29.87
N SER A 358 -3.49 11.12 -30.74
CA SER A 358 -3.61 9.79 -31.35
C SER A 358 -3.35 8.63 -30.36
N LEU A 359 -2.81 8.90 -29.17
CA LEU A 359 -2.51 7.93 -28.10
C LEU A 359 -3.65 7.83 -27.07
N TYR A 360 -4.91 7.86 -27.52
CA TYR A 360 -6.08 7.79 -26.64
C TYR A 360 -6.07 6.56 -25.70
N THR A 361 -5.49 5.43 -26.14
CA THR A 361 -5.38 4.18 -25.37
C THR A 361 -4.68 4.36 -24.01
N VAL A 362 -3.82 5.38 -23.86
CA VAL A 362 -3.18 5.72 -22.59
C VAL A 362 -4.22 6.01 -21.49
N GLY A 363 -5.28 6.74 -21.83
CA GLY A 363 -6.41 7.01 -20.94
C GLY A 363 -7.50 5.94 -20.99
N GLY A 364 -7.73 5.33 -22.16
CA GLY A 364 -8.80 4.35 -22.41
C GLY A 364 -8.77 3.14 -21.49
N LEU A 365 -7.58 2.67 -21.06
CA LEU A 365 -7.47 1.56 -20.11
C LEU A 365 -8.23 1.81 -18.80
N LEU A 366 -8.23 3.05 -18.29
CA LEU A 366 -8.95 3.40 -17.06
C LEU A 366 -10.47 3.30 -17.23
N GLY A 367 -10.97 3.50 -18.46
CA GLY A 367 -12.36 3.23 -18.82
C GLY A 367 -12.73 1.76 -18.62
N TRP A 368 -11.87 0.82 -19.02
CA TRP A 368 -12.08 -0.61 -18.75
C TRP A 368 -11.92 -0.97 -17.26
N VAL A 369 -10.89 -0.42 -16.59
CA VAL A 369 -10.65 -0.67 -15.16
C VAL A 369 -11.88 -0.30 -14.33
N PHE A 370 -12.49 0.84 -14.61
CA PHE A 370 -13.60 1.37 -13.82
C PHE A 370 -14.95 1.38 -14.55
N ALA A 371 -15.09 0.58 -15.61
CA ALA A 371 -16.33 0.44 -16.35
C ALA A 371 -17.49 0.11 -15.41
N LYS A 372 -18.67 0.67 -15.67
CA LYS A 372 -19.88 0.31 -14.93
C LYS A 372 -20.30 -1.11 -15.32
N PRO A 373 -20.31 -2.08 -14.39
CA PRO A 373 -20.75 -3.43 -14.72
C PRO A 373 -22.24 -3.46 -15.07
N VAL A 374 -22.59 -4.24 -16.08
CA VAL A 374 -23.97 -4.52 -16.50
C VAL A 374 -24.26 -6.01 -16.33
N ALA A 375 -25.39 -6.36 -15.72
CA ALA A 375 -25.74 -7.74 -15.36
C ALA A 375 -24.62 -8.41 -14.55
N ASP A 376 -24.15 -9.59 -14.98
CA ASP A 376 -23.13 -10.39 -14.28
C ASP A 376 -21.70 -10.13 -14.76
N SER A 377 -21.49 -9.06 -15.54
CA SER A 377 -20.13 -8.67 -15.99
C SER A 377 -19.28 -8.13 -14.84
N VAL A 378 -17.96 -8.17 -15.04
CA VAL A 378 -16.97 -7.63 -14.11
C VAL A 378 -16.07 -6.65 -14.85
N ASN A 379 -15.74 -5.53 -14.22
CA ASN A 379 -14.79 -4.56 -14.77
C ASN A 379 -13.34 -4.93 -14.41
N GLY A 380 -12.38 -4.16 -14.95
CA GLY A 380 -10.97 -4.44 -14.69
C GLY A 380 -10.56 -4.30 -13.23
N PHE A 381 -11.17 -3.41 -12.45
CA PHE A 381 -10.86 -3.27 -11.01
C PHE A 381 -11.40 -4.46 -10.19
N GLN A 382 -12.55 -5.02 -10.54
CA GLN A 382 -13.07 -6.24 -9.91
C GLN A 382 -12.18 -7.46 -10.18
N LEU A 383 -11.51 -7.49 -11.33
CA LEU A 383 -10.58 -8.55 -11.68
C LEU A 383 -9.22 -8.39 -11.01
N THR A 384 -8.68 -7.17 -11.04
CA THR A 384 -7.25 -6.91 -10.74
C THR A 384 -7.03 -6.27 -9.37
N GLY A 385 -8.04 -5.62 -8.80
CA GLY A 385 -7.88 -4.73 -7.64
C GLY A 385 -7.00 -3.51 -7.92
N GLY A 386 -6.80 -3.14 -9.20
CA GLY A 386 -5.88 -2.08 -9.61
C GLY A 386 -4.42 -2.51 -9.66
N VAL A 387 -4.12 -3.80 -9.51
CA VAL A 387 -2.77 -4.36 -9.63
C VAL A 387 -2.69 -5.21 -10.89
N PHE A 388 -2.03 -4.69 -11.92
CA PHE A 388 -1.92 -5.36 -13.21
C PHE A 388 -0.73 -4.84 -14.02
N ASN A 389 -0.29 -5.63 -15.00
CA ASN A 389 0.63 -5.22 -16.04
C ASN A 389 -0.08 -5.29 -17.39
N GLN A 390 -0.17 -4.17 -18.08
CA GLN A 390 -0.74 -4.08 -19.42
C GLN A 390 0.37 -3.80 -20.43
N THR A 391 0.29 -4.44 -21.59
CA THR A 391 1.10 -4.11 -22.77
C THR A 391 0.17 -3.98 -23.97
N ALA A 392 0.16 -2.82 -24.60
CA ALA A 392 -0.54 -2.54 -25.85
C ALA A 392 0.46 -2.20 -26.96
N THR A 393 0.15 -2.63 -28.17
CA THR A 393 0.84 -2.25 -29.40
C THR A 393 -0.19 -1.67 -30.36
N ILE A 394 0.05 -0.44 -30.80
CA ILE A 394 -0.77 0.24 -31.81
C ILE A 394 0.03 0.31 -33.11
N ILE A 395 -0.61 -0.03 -34.23
CA ILE A 395 -0.04 0.09 -35.57
C ILE A 395 -0.97 0.94 -36.42
N PHE A 396 -0.52 2.14 -36.80
CA PHE A 396 -1.27 3.08 -37.64
C PHE A 396 -1.14 2.68 -39.11
N LYS A 397 -2.21 2.12 -39.70
CA LYS A 397 -2.18 1.46 -41.01
C LYS A 397 -1.81 2.41 -42.15
N ASN A 398 -2.30 3.65 -42.09
CA ASN A 398 -2.07 4.63 -43.16
C ASN A 398 -0.62 5.14 -43.21
N THR A 399 0.11 5.08 -42.09
CA THR A 399 1.43 5.71 -41.96
C THR A 399 2.55 4.75 -41.55
N ASN A 400 2.21 3.50 -41.24
CA ASN A 400 3.11 2.46 -40.73
C ASN A 400 3.84 2.81 -39.42
N HIS A 401 3.44 3.87 -38.73
CA HIS A 401 3.93 4.15 -37.39
C HIS A 401 3.46 3.07 -36.41
N LYS A 402 4.30 2.79 -35.41
CA LYS A 402 4.05 1.81 -34.38
C LYS A 402 4.47 2.36 -33.03
N VAL A 403 3.60 2.19 -32.04
CA VAL A 403 3.88 2.57 -30.66
C VAL A 403 3.52 1.41 -29.73
N THR A 404 4.36 1.21 -28.72
CA THR A 404 4.14 0.27 -27.63
C THR A 404 3.89 1.06 -26.35
N ILE A 405 2.85 0.68 -25.63
CA ILE A 405 2.43 1.24 -24.36
C ILE A 405 2.56 0.12 -23.32
N LYS A 406 3.29 0.36 -22.24
CA LYS A 406 3.28 -0.52 -21.07
C LYS A 406 2.73 0.26 -19.88
N GLN A 407 1.73 -0.30 -19.21
CA GLN A 407 1.12 0.32 -18.04
C GLN A 407 1.17 -0.64 -16.85
N LYS A 408 1.53 -0.15 -15.66
CA LYS A 408 1.53 -0.91 -14.42
C LYS A 408 0.60 -0.26 -13.42
N GLY A 409 -0.49 -0.96 -13.07
CA GLY A 409 -1.30 -0.60 -11.92
C GLY A 409 -0.61 -1.07 -10.64
N LEU A 410 -0.33 -0.16 -9.71
CA LEU A 410 0.39 -0.44 -8.46
C LEU A 410 -0.55 -0.59 -7.26
N GLY A 411 -1.86 -0.71 -7.51
CA GLY A 411 -2.89 -0.68 -6.48
C GLY A 411 -3.13 0.71 -5.92
N LEU A 412 -3.80 0.75 -4.78
CA LEU A 412 -4.19 1.99 -4.12
C LEU A 412 -3.05 2.51 -3.22
N ASP A 413 -2.85 3.83 -3.19
CA ASP A 413 -1.95 4.52 -2.27
C ASP A 413 -2.58 4.76 -0.90
N VAL A 414 -1.86 5.50 -0.04
CA VAL A 414 -2.29 5.84 1.32
C VAL A 414 -3.57 6.70 1.39
N TYR A 415 -4.06 7.21 0.25
CA TYR A 415 -5.28 8.00 0.12
C TYR A 415 -6.40 7.25 -0.60
N ASP A 416 -6.24 5.94 -0.83
CA ASP A 416 -7.12 5.13 -1.67
C ASP A 416 -7.20 5.59 -3.14
N GLN A 417 -6.13 6.21 -3.67
CA GLN A 417 -6.02 6.60 -5.07
C GLN A 417 -5.21 5.58 -5.86
N LEU A 418 -5.64 5.27 -7.08
CA LEU A 418 -4.92 4.29 -7.91
C LEU A 418 -3.61 4.88 -8.42
N ARG A 419 -2.52 4.13 -8.29
CA ARG A 419 -1.22 4.49 -8.87
C ARG A 419 -0.99 3.78 -10.20
N LEU A 420 -0.50 4.53 -11.19
CA LEU A 420 -0.28 4.05 -12.55
C LEU A 420 1.08 4.49 -13.10
N ASP A 421 1.95 3.55 -13.44
CA ASP A 421 3.19 3.83 -14.16
C ASP A 421 3.03 3.52 -15.65
N ILE A 422 3.49 4.43 -16.51
CA ILE A 422 3.34 4.31 -17.96
C ILE A 422 4.69 4.50 -18.66
N GLU A 423 5.03 3.56 -19.53
CA GLU A 423 6.18 3.62 -20.43
C GLU A 423 5.68 3.61 -21.88
N LEU A 424 6.05 4.62 -22.65
CA LEU A 424 5.67 4.80 -24.06
C LEU A 424 6.91 4.70 -24.96
N GLN A 425 6.86 3.89 -26.01
CA GLN A 425 7.97 3.74 -26.94
C GLN A 425 7.50 3.62 -28.38
N GLY A 426 8.04 4.43 -29.28
CA GLY A 426 7.88 4.28 -30.73
C GLY A 426 7.45 5.57 -31.41
N ASP A 427 6.65 5.44 -32.46
CA ASP A 427 6.29 6.55 -33.32
C ASP A 427 4.76 6.65 -33.49
N ILE A 428 4.30 7.88 -33.69
CA ILE A 428 2.89 8.25 -33.91
C ILE A 428 2.77 9.17 -35.13
N PRO A 429 1.64 9.13 -35.86
CA PRO A 429 1.43 10.02 -37.00
C PRO A 429 1.46 11.49 -36.58
N GLN A 430 2.13 12.33 -37.37
CA GLN A 430 2.10 13.77 -37.14
C GLN A 430 0.73 14.35 -37.50
N LEU A 431 0.12 15.04 -36.53
CA LEU A 431 -1.09 15.80 -36.71
C LEU A 431 -0.76 17.29 -36.84
N LEU A 432 -1.59 18.02 -37.58
CA LEU A 432 -1.44 19.45 -37.75
C LEU A 432 -1.66 20.18 -36.41
N PRO A 433 -1.04 21.36 -36.22
CA PRO A 433 -1.41 22.25 -35.13
C PRO A 433 -2.92 22.50 -35.13
N GLU A 434 -3.53 22.51 -33.95
CA GLU A 434 -4.99 22.68 -33.74
C GLU A 434 -5.88 21.55 -34.27
N ALA A 435 -5.32 20.46 -34.80
CA ALA A 435 -6.10 19.28 -35.18
C ALA A 435 -6.85 18.74 -33.96
N LYS A 436 -8.16 18.51 -34.14
CA LYS A 436 -9.03 17.87 -33.14
C LYS A 436 -9.30 16.44 -33.59
N VAL A 437 -8.82 15.49 -32.80
CA VAL A 437 -9.08 14.07 -33.03
C VAL A 437 -10.48 13.75 -32.53
N ASN A 438 -11.32 13.19 -33.40
CA ASN A 438 -12.63 12.66 -33.05
C ASN A 438 -12.63 11.14 -33.22
N MET A 439 -13.14 10.43 -32.22
CA MET A 439 -13.25 8.99 -32.23
C MET A 439 -14.71 8.61 -32.03
N ASP A 440 -15.23 7.76 -32.92
CA ASP A 440 -16.59 7.26 -32.79
C ASP A 440 -16.69 6.22 -31.67
N ASP A 441 -17.91 5.96 -31.22
CA ASP A 441 -18.20 4.90 -30.26
C ASP A 441 -17.65 3.57 -30.77
N TYR A 442 -17.00 2.83 -29.88
CA TYR A 442 -16.41 1.54 -30.21
C TYR A 442 -16.72 0.49 -29.15
N GLU A 443 -16.64 -0.78 -29.58
CA GLU A 443 -16.72 -1.94 -28.70
C GLU A 443 -15.39 -2.70 -28.72
N GLU A 444 -14.87 -3.03 -27.54
CA GLU A 444 -13.71 -3.89 -27.38
C GLU A 444 -14.06 -5.17 -26.63
N GLN A 445 -13.57 -6.30 -27.15
CA GLN A 445 -13.74 -7.60 -26.52
C GLN A 445 -12.44 -8.05 -25.87
N PHE A 446 -12.51 -8.26 -24.56
CA PHE A 446 -11.43 -8.85 -23.78
C PHE A 446 -11.72 -10.33 -23.53
N THR A 447 -10.80 -11.19 -23.95
CA THR A 447 -10.89 -12.64 -23.79
C THR A 447 -9.88 -13.11 -22.76
N LEU A 448 -10.35 -13.88 -21.79
CA LEU A 448 -9.46 -14.57 -20.86
C LEU A 448 -8.83 -15.77 -21.58
N THR A 449 -7.53 -15.68 -21.89
CA THR A 449 -6.80 -16.69 -22.65
C THR A 449 -6.00 -17.64 -21.77
N GLY A 450 -5.79 -17.26 -20.52
CA GLY A 450 -5.17 -18.08 -19.51
C GLY A 450 -5.43 -17.52 -18.12
N PRO A 451 -5.05 -18.25 -17.07
CA PRO A 451 -5.23 -17.77 -15.70
C PRO A 451 -4.48 -16.47 -15.47
N GLY A 452 -5.21 -15.39 -15.17
CA GLY A 452 -4.63 -14.05 -14.97
C GLY A 452 -4.17 -13.36 -16.25
N ILE A 453 -4.57 -13.82 -17.45
CA ILE A 453 -4.17 -13.25 -18.74
C ILE A 453 -5.40 -12.92 -19.57
N LEU A 454 -5.65 -11.62 -19.77
CA LEU A 454 -6.61 -11.10 -20.73
C LEU A 454 -5.90 -10.66 -22.00
N GLN A 455 -6.53 -10.90 -23.14
CA GLN A 455 -6.08 -10.43 -24.45
C GLN A 455 -7.23 -9.77 -25.21
N SER A 456 -6.91 -8.75 -25.97
CA SER A 456 -7.83 -8.05 -26.88
C SER A 456 -7.07 -7.63 -28.13
N SER A 457 -7.75 -7.75 -29.27
CA SER A 457 -7.28 -7.32 -30.58
C SER A 457 -8.43 -6.61 -31.28
N SER A 458 -8.21 -5.36 -31.69
CA SER A 458 -9.23 -4.55 -32.36
C SER A 458 -8.64 -3.74 -33.52
N ALA A 459 -9.49 -3.39 -34.48
CA ALA A 459 -9.20 -2.41 -35.52
C ALA A 459 -10.15 -1.24 -35.32
N LYS A 460 -9.61 -0.02 -35.28
CA LYS A 460 -10.37 1.20 -35.04
C LYS A 460 -9.85 2.32 -35.92
N SER A 461 -10.57 3.43 -35.91
CA SER A 461 -10.18 4.63 -36.64
C SER A 461 -10.48 5.89 -35.84
N PHE A 462 -9.74 6.95 -36.11
CA PHE A 462 -10.08 8.30 -35.68
C PHE A 462 -10.09 9.24 -36.87
N THR A 463 -10.80 10.35 -36.72
CA THR A 463 -10.89 11.40 -37.74
C THR A 463 -10.33 12.72 -37.22
N TYR A 464 -9.78 13.54 -38.12
CA TYR A 464 -9.40 14.92 -37.83
C TYR A 464 -9.57 15.77 -39.09
N ASN A 465 -9.79 17.07 -38.93
CA ASN A 465 -9.87 17.99 -40.06
C ASN A 465 -8.46 18.44 -40.48
N ASN A 466 -8.16 18.36 -41.79
CA ASN A 466 -6.94 18.93 -42.34
C ASN A 466 -7.05 20.46 -42.51
N LEU A 467 -6.00 21.09 -43.03
CA LEU A 467 -5.95 22.55 -43.27
C LEU A 467 -7.03 23.06 -44.24
N GLU A 468 -7.55 22.19 -45.11
CA GLU A 468 -8.61 22.52 -46.08
C GLU A 468 -10.02 22.31 -45.50
N GLY A 469 -10.13 21.86 -44.25
CA GLY A 469 -11.39 21.51 -43.60
C GLY A 469 -11.93 20.14 -44.03
N ASN A 470 -11.17 19.37 -44.81
CA ASN A 470 -11.54 18.00 -45.19
C ASN A 470 -11.26 17.03 -44.04
N SER A 471 -12.23 16.16 -43.76
CA SER A 471 -12.06 15.10 -42.75
C SER A 471 -11.10 14.02 -43.26
N VAL A 472 -10.04 13.76 -42.51
CA VAL A 472 -9.05 12.70 -42.75
C VAL A 472 -9.27 11.60 -41.73
N THR A 473 -9.34 10.35 -42.21
CA THR A 473 -9.48 9.15 -41.35
C THR A 473 -8.15 8.43 -41.25
N ILE A 474 -7.74 8.10 -40.02
CA ILE A 474 -6.57 7.25 -39.74
C ILE A 474 -7.05 5.96 -39.10
N GLU A 475 -6.77 4.85 -39.75
CA GLU A 475 -7.03 3.50 -39.25
C GLU A 475 -5.82 2.98 -38.47
N PHE A 476 -6.07 2.24 -37.40
CA PHE A 476 -5.03 1.58 -36.63
C PHE A 476 -5.53 0.25 -36.07
N SER A 477 -4.60 -0.68 -35.85
CA SER A 477 -4.86 -1.90 -35.06
C SER A 477 -4.29 -1.74 -33.67
N LEU A 478 -5.00 -2.26 -32.67
CA LEU A 478 -4.61 -2.31 -31.27
C LEU A 478 -4.60 -3.78 -30.81
N ASP A 479 -3.41 -4.27 -30.47
CA ASP A 479 -3.21 -5.56 -29.82
C ASP A 479 -2.77 -5.33 -28.38
N GLN A 480 -3.45 -5.93 -27.41
CA GLN A 480 -3.15 -5.71 -26.00
C GLN A 480 -3.33 -6.95 -25.13
N SER A 481 -2.53 -7.01 -24.06
CA SER A 481 -2.64 -8.02 -23.02
C SER A 481 -2.57 -7.40 -21.63
N VAL A 482 -3.40 -7.88 -20.71
CA VAL A 482 -3.40 -7.51 -19.29
C VAL A 482 -3.11 -8.75 -18.46
N ILE A 483 -2.05 -8.68 -17.65
CA ILE A 483 -1.61 -9.73 -16.75
C ILE A 483 -1.87 -9.29 -15.31
N PHE A 484 -2.51 -10.15 -14.50
CA PHE A 484 -2.88 -9.84 -13.13
C PHE A 484 -2.97 -11.08 -12.25
N ASP A 485 -2.85 -10.88 -10.95
CA ASP A 485 -3.07 -11.92 -9.96
C ASP A 485 -4.57 -12.15 -9.71
N TYR A 486 -4.95 -13.41 -9.52
CA TYR A 486 -6.33 -13.82 -9.32
C TYR A 486 -6.42 -14.89 -8.22
N CYS A 487 -7.62 -15.10 -7.68
CA CYS A 487 -7.83 -16.18 -6.73
C CYS A 487 -7.88 -17.53 -7.45
N LYS A 488 -6.92 -18.41 -7.16
CA LYS A 488 -6.79 -19.72 -7.81
C LYS A 488 -7.84 -20.76 -7.37
N TYR A 489 -8.54 -20.50 -6.28
CA TYR A 489 -9.46 -21.46 -5.66
C TYR A 489 -10.93 -21.26 -6.08
N SER A 490 -11.25 -20.12 -6.68
CA SER A 490 -12.55 -19.89 -7.30
C SER A 490 -12.51 -20.33 -8.75
N ALA A 491 -13.61 -20.89 -9.25
CA ALA A 491 -13.76 -21.12 -10.68
C ALA A 491 -13.69 -19.78 -11.40
N VAL A 492 -12.57 -19.50 -12.06
CA VAL A 492 -12.52 -18.42 -13.04
C VAL A 492 -13.39 -18.89 -14.20
N PRO A 493 -14.44 -18.15 -14.61
CA PRO A 493 -15.23 -18.56 -15.76
C PRO A 493 -14.31 -18.50 -16.99
N PHE A 494 -13.78 -19.67 -17.39
CA PHE A 494 -12.91 -19.87 -18.55
C PHE A 494 -13.58 -19.49 -19.90
N LEU A 495 -14.80 -18.96 -19.86
CA LEU A 495 -15.60 -18.54 -21.02
C LEU A 495 -16.22 -17.14 -20.82
N ALA A 496 -15.71 -16.31 -19.91
CA ALA A 496 -16.15 -14.93 -19.80
C ALA A 496 -15.47 -14.06 -20.87
N THR A 497 -16.15 -13.87 -21.99
CA THR A 497 -15.89 -12.73 -22.87
C THR A 497 -16.51 -11.49 -22.22
N CYS A 498 -15.68 -10.51 -21.85
CA CYS A 498 -16.17 -9.20 -21.43
C CYS A 498 -16.10 -8.25 -22.62
N SER A 499 -17.22 -7.63 -22.99
CA SER A 499 -17.21 -6.51 -23.92
C SER A 499 -17.35 -5.18 -23.17
N THR A 500 -16.63 -4.18 -23.65
CA THR A 500 -16.70 -2.81 -23.13
C THR A 500 -17.08 -1.90 -24.28
N ILE A 501 -18.12 -1.09 -24.07
CA ILE A 501 -18.53 -0.01 -24.98
C ILE A 501 -17.95 1.28 -24.43
N ALA A 502 -17.23 2.02 -25.25
CA ALA A 502 -16.59 3.27 -24.84
C ALA A 502 -16.82 4.37 -25.89
N THR A 503 -16.96 5.58 -25.36
CA THR A 503 -16.96 6.84 -26.12
C THR A 503 -15.77 7.66 -25.64
N GLU A 504 -14.92 8.12 -26.56
CA GLU A 504 -13.71 8.86 -26.21
C GLU A 504 -13.57 10.16 -27.00
N THR A 505 -13.24 11.24 -26.29
CA THR A 505 -13.00 12.56 -26.88
C THR A 505 -11.65 13.09 -26.43
N PRO A 506 -10.55 12.76 -27.14
CA PRO A 506 -9.25 13.33 -26.85
C PRO A 506 -9.24 14.82 -27.17
N SER A 507 -8.52 15.59 -26.37
CA SER A 507 -8.30 17.02 -26.64
C SER A 507 -6.90 17.42 -26.18
N ALA A 508 -6.31 18.39 -26.88
CA ALA A 508 -5.08 19.05 -26.47
C ALA A 508 -5.35 20.55 -26.27
N SER A 509 -4.90 21.09 -25.14
CA SER A 509 -4.91 22.52 -24.86
C SER A 509 -3.48 22.99 -24.57
N SER A 510 -3.00 23.97 -25.30
CA SER A 510 -1.78 24.71 -24.93
C SER A 510 -2.15 25.77 -23.88
N ASN A 511 -1.50 25.76 -22.73
CA ASN A 511 -1.46 26.91 -21.84
C ASN A 511 -0.29 27.82 -22.21
#